data_AF-W6MAW1-F1
#
_entry.id   AF-W6MAW1-F1
#
_cell.length_a   1.000
_cell.length_b   1.000
_cell.length_c   1.000
_cell.angle_alpha   90.00
_cell.angle_beta   90.00
_cell.angle_gamma   90.00
#
_symmetry.space_group_name_H-M   'P 1'
#
loop_
_entity.id
_entity.type
_entity.pdbx_description
1 polymer ?
#
loop_
_entity_poly.entity_id
_entity_poly.type
_entity_poly.pdbx_seq_one_letter_code
_entity_poly.pdbx_strand_id
1 'polypeptide(L)' 'MVRLIAGFGGFLGRKHDGHPGPKTLWEGLQRVQMFALGVAAAKAAYASDG' A
#
# COMPACT_ATOMS: atom_id res chain seq x y z
N MET A 1 -7.06 -5.54 7.66
CA MET A 1 -5.95 -4.60 7.35
C MET A 1 -4.65 -5.30 6.95
N VAL A 2 -4.14 -6.26 7.72
CA VAL A 2 -2.88 -6.96 7.41
C VAL A 2 -2.81 -7.55 5.98
N ARG A 3 -3.86 -8.24 5.52
CA ARG A 3 -3.92 -8.81 4.16
C ARG A 3 -3.98 -7.77 3.04
N LEU A 4 -4.57 -6.60 3.30
CA LEU A 4 -4.64 -5.49 2.34
C LEU A 4 -3.24 -4.92 2.11
N ILE A 5 -2.54 -4.60 3.21
CA ILE A 5 -1.16 -4.10 3.18
C ILE A 5 -0.27 -5.13 2.50
N ALA A 6 -0.37 -6.41 2.88
CA ALA A 6 0.38 -7.47 2.25
C ALA A 6 0.07 -7.64 0.75
N GLY A 7 -1.17 -7.38 0.33
CA GLY A 7 -1.54 -7.37 -1.10
C GLY A 7 -0.69 -6.39 -1.90
N PHE A 8 -0.45 -5.19 -1.35
CA PHE A 8 0.49 -4.24 -1.96
C PHE A 8 1.92 -4.78 -2.02
N GLY A 9 2.33 -5.67 -1.12
CA GLY A 9 3.61 -6.38 -1.17
C GLY A 9 3.61 -7.66 -2.02
N GLY A 10 2.52 -7.99 -2.72
CA GLY A 10 2.43 -9.18 -3.58
C GLY A 10 1.74 -10.39 -2.94
N PHE A 11 1.10 -10.26 -1.78
CA PHE A 11 0.29 -11.33 -1.20
C PHE A 11 -1.01 -11.53 -1.99
N LEU A 12 -1.12 -12.66 -2.69
CA LEU A 12 -2.30 -12.99 -3.50
C LEU A 12 -3.54 -13.33 -2.65
N GLY A 13 -3.35 -13.93 -1.47
CA GLY A 13 -4.44 -14.23 -0.54
C GLY A 13 -5.43 -15.29 -1.03
N ARG A 14 -4.96 -16.28 -1.81
CA ARG A 14 -5.78 -17.41 -2.27
C ARG A 14 -6.15 -18.33 -1.11
N LYS A 15 -7.12 -19.21 -1.34
CA LYS A 15 -7.48 -20.26 -0.39
C LYS A 15 -6.23 -21.11 -0.10
N HIS A 16 -5.90 -21.26 1.18
CA HIS A 16 -4.71 -21.97 1.69
C HIS A 16 -3.35 -21.27 1.55
N ASP A 17 -3.26 -20.00 1.11
CA ASP A 17 -1.98 -19.25 1.12
C ASP A 17 -1.47 -18.93 2.55
N GLY A 18 -2.25 -19.22 3.59
CA GLY A 18 -1.87 -19.00 4.98
C GLY A 18 -1.86 -17.51 5.36
N HIS A 19 -0.86 -17.12 6.16
CA HIS A 19 -0.65 -15.74 6.62
C HIS A 19 0.45 -15.06 5.79
N PRO A 20 0.34 -13.75 5.53
CA PRO A 20 1.38 -13.04 4.81
C PRO A 20 2.71 -13.02 5.58
N GLY A 21 3.81 -13.21 4.87
CA GLY A 21 5.14 -13.17 5.46
C GLY A 21 5.62 -11.75 5.81
N PRO A 22 6.65 -11.62 6.66
CA PRO A 22 7.18 -10.32 7.09
C PRO A 22 7.69 -9.45 5.93
N LYS A 23 8.36 -10.05 4.94
CA LYS A 23 8.84 -9.35 3.75
C LYS A 23 7.70 -8.71 2.96
N THR A 24 6.65 -9.48 2.72
CA THR A 24 5.46 -9.03 2.00
C THR A 24 4.74 -7.90 2.73
N LEU A 25 4.73 -7.94 4.08
CA LEU A 25 4.20 -6.85 4.88
C LEU A 25 5.07 -5.58 4.80
N TRP A 26 6.40 -5.73 4.89
CA TRP A 26 7.34 -4.62 4.80
C TRP A 26 7.28 -3.89 3.45
N GLU A 27 7.25 -4.65 2.36
CA GLU A 27 7.11 -4.08 1.01
C GLU A 27 5.73 -3.42 0.83
N GLY A 28 4.68 -4.04 1.36
CA GLY A 28 3.33 -3.49 1.36
C GLY A 28 3.21 -2.15 2.08
N LEU A 29 3.80 -2.03 3.27
CA LEU A 29 3.81 -0.79 4.06
C LEU A 29 4.50 0.35 3.32
N GLN A 30 5.68 0.09 2.76
CA GLN A 30 6.42 1.10 1.99
C GLN A 30 5.63 1.59 0.78
N ARG A 31 5.00 0.68 0.03
CA ARG A 31 4.19 1.04 -1.16
C ARG A 31 2.97 1.88 -0.78
N VAL A 32 2.28 1.53 0.30
CA VAL A 32 1.15 2.32 0.80
C VAL A 32 1.60 3.71 1.26
N GLN A 33 2.74 3.81 1.94
CA GLN A 33 3.32 5.08 2.37
C GLN A 33 3.63 5.99 1.17
N MET A 34 4.28 5.45 0.14
CA MET A 34 4.61 6.20 -1.07
C MET A 34 3.35 6.64 -1.83
N PHE A 35 2.33 5.78 -1.89
CA PHE A 35 1.05 6.14 -2.49
C PHE A 35 0.37 7.30 -1.74
N ALA A 36 0.35 7.26 -0.41
CA ALA A 36 -0.22 8.33 0.41
C ALA A 36 0.51 9.67 0.19
N LEU A 37 1.84 9.65 0.08
CA LEU A 37 2.63 10.83 -0.25
C LEU A 37 2.26 11.41 -1.62
N GLY A 38 2.12 10.54 -2.64
CA GLY A 38 1.68 10.96 -3.97
C GLY A 38 0.29 11.61 -3.97
N VAL A 39 -0.67 11.02 -3.24
CA VAL A 39 -2.02 11.59 -3.09
C VAL A 39 -1.98 12.94 -2.40
N ALA A 40 -1.17 13.10 -1.35
CA ALA A 40 -1.02 14.38 -0.66
C ALA A 40 -0.42 15.46 -1.58
N ALA A 41 0.61 15.12 -2.36
CA ALA A 41 1.21 16.02 -3.33
C ALA A 41 0.22 16.43 -4.43
N ALA A 42 -0.54 15.47 -4.98
CA ALA A 42 -1.57 15.76 -5.98
C ALA A 42 -2.63 16.71 -5.42
N LYS A 43 -3.13 16.46 -4.21
CA LYS A 43 -4.08 17.36 -3.54
C LYS A 43 -3.55 18.77 -3.40
N ALA A 44 -2.27 18.93 -3.03
CA ALA A 44 -1.65 20.25 -2.90
C ALA A 44 -1.58 20.98 -4.26
N ALA A 45 -1.21 20.27 -5.33
CA ALA A 45 -1.16 20.85 -6.68
C ALA A 45 -2.54 21.30 -7.17
N TYR A 46 -3.59 20.49 -6.98
CA TYR A 46 -4.95 20.88 -7.37
C TYR A 46 -5.51 22.03 -6.53
N ALA A 47 -5.07 22.20 -5.28
CA ALA A 47 -5.51 23.29 -4.43
C ALA A 47 -4.86 24.64 -4.81
N SER A 48 -3.70 24.63 -5.48
CA SER A 48 -3.03 25.84 -5.95
C SER A 48 -3.51 26.35 -7.31
N ASP A 49 -4.25 25.52 -8.06
CA ASP A 49 -4.77 25.85 -9.39
C ASP A 49 -6.16 26.53 -9.36
N GLY A 50 -6.68 26.86 -8.17
CA GLY A 50 -7.99 27.47 -7.93
C GLY A 50 -7.93 28.88 -7.35
#